data_AF-A0A1I4I7C1-F1
#
_entry.id   AF-A0A1I4I7C1-F1
#
_cell.length_a   1.000
_cell.length_b   1.000
_cell.length_c   1.000
_cell.angle_alpha   90.00
_cell.angle_beta   90.00
_cell.angle_gamma   90.00
#
_symmetry.space_group_name_H-M   'P 1'
#
loop_
_entity.id
_entity.type
_entity.pdbx_description
1 polymer ?
#
loop_
_entity_poly.entity_id
_entity_poly.type
_entity_poly.pdbx_seq_one_letter_code
_entity_poly.pdbx_strand_id
1 'polypeptide(L)'
;MLRFVLAMAVMLPGAISAQEMVPLSPPSVQIFLDMVRPVQSFDCSDRSCKALSSCEEACHKLLVCGQAKRDGDNDGIPCENLCRRRC
;
A
#
# COMPACT_ATOMS: atom_id res chain seq x y z
N MET A 1 53.98 1.42 -51.61
CA MET A 1 53.52 2.73 -51.09
C MET A 1 52.53 3.25 -52.11
N LEU A 2 51.22 3.13 -51.94
CA LEU A 2 50.39 4.06 -51.18
C LEU A 2 48.95 3.50 -51.16
N ARG A 3 48.48 2.95 -50.04
CA ARG A 3 47.08 2.56 -49.84
C ARG A 3 46.44 3.62 -48.95
N PHE A 4 45.87 4.67 -49.52
CA PHE A 4 45.06 5.63 -48.78
C PHE A 4 43.95 6.16 -49.69
N VAL A 5 42.91 5.35 -49.89
CA VAL A 5 41.61 5.89 -50.30
C VAL A 5 40.75 5.94 -49.05
N LEU A 6 40.37 7.17 -48.71
CA LEU A 6 39.74 7.61 -47.48
C LEU A 6 38.45 6.85 -47.19
N ALA A 7 38.37 6.23 -46.01
CA ALA A 7 37.10 5.83 -45.42
C ALA A 7 36.48 7.04 -44.70
N MET A 8 35.30 7.43 -45.17
CA MET A 8 34.43 8.47 -44.62
C MET A 8 34.02 8.13 -43.18
N ALA A 9 34.52 8.88 -42.20
CA ALA A 9 33.97 8.88 -40.85
C ALA A 9 33.10 10.14 -40.68
N VAL A 10 31.81 10.00 -40.97
CA VAL A 10 30.77 10.99 -40.67
C VAL A 10 30.61 11.03 -39.15
N MET A 11 31.11 12.08 -38.50
CA MET A 11 30.90 12.31 -37.07
C MET A 11 29.59 13.06 -36.87
N LEU A 12 28.52 12.34 -36.54
CA LEU A 12 27.27 12.93 -36.05
C LEU A 12 27.50 13.50 -34.64
N PRO A 13 27.18 14.78 -34.36
CA PRO A 13 27.11 15.28 -33.00
C PRO A 13 25.85 14.70 -32.34
N GLY A 14 25.99 13.55 -31.70
CA GLY A 14 24.99 13.06 -30.76
C GLY A 14 24.96 14.01 -29.57
N ALA A 15 23.84 14.72 -29.40
CA ALA A 15 23.57 15.46 -28.18
C ALA A 15 23.44 14.44 -27.03
N ILE A 16 24.49 14.33 -26.22
CA ILE A 16 24.46 13.55 -24.99
C ILE A 16 23.58 14.37 -24.03
N SER A 17 22.31 13.97 -23.93
CA SER A 17 21.44 14.46 -22.87
C SER A 17 22.11 14.08 -21.55
N ALA A 18 22.52 15.08 -20.77
CA ALA A 18 22.96 14.88 -19.41
C ALA A 18 21.78 14.27 -18.66
N GLN A 19 21.83 12.95 -18.44
CA GLN A 19 20.97 12.33 -17.46
C GLN A 19 21.33 12.97 -16.14
N GLU A 20 20.39 13.79 -15.68
CA GLU A 20 20.37 14.35 -14.35
C GLU A 20 20.63 13.20 -13.39
N MET A 21 21.78 13.28 -12.71
CA MET A 21 22.15 12.34 -11.67
C MET A 21 21.11 12.56 -10.58
N VAL A 22 20.02 11.79 -10.61
CA VAL A 22 19.04 11.79 -9.54
C VAL A 22 19.83 11.36 -8.31
N PRO A 23 20.02 12.26 -7.32
CA PRO A 23 20.71 11.89 -6.11
C PRO A 23 19.98 10.68 -5.55
N LEU A 24 20.73 9.65 -5.14
CA LEU A 24 20.22 8.49 -4.42
C LEU A 24 19.72 8.95 -3.05
N SER A 25 18.65 9.73 -3.01
CA SER A 25 17.79 9.85 -1.85
C SER A 25 17.10 8.49 -1.72
N PRO A 26 17.14 7.84 -0.55
CA PRO A 26 16.69 6.46 -0.41
C PRO A 26 15.21 6.33 -0.77
N PRO A 27 14.83 5.55 -1.80
CA PRO A 27 13.44 5.30 -2.10
C PRO A 27 12.96 4.09 -1.30
N SER A 28 12.84 4.12 0.05
CA SER A 28 12.61 2.83 0.74
C SER A 28 11.95 2.79 2.12
N VAL A 29 11.67 3.89 2.84
CA VAL A 29 11.04 3.73 4.17
C VAL A 29 9.57 3.33 4.07
N GLN A 30 8.85 3.86 3.08
CA GLN A 30 7.41 3.59 2.93
C GLN A 30 7.12 2.13 2.55
N ILE A 31 7.93 1.54 1.65
CA ILE A 31 7.78 0.13 1.27
C ILE A 31 7.99 -0.80 2.48
N PHE A 32 8.92 -0.45 3.37
CA PHE A 32 9.18 -1.23 4.57
C PHE A 32 8.07 -1.09 5.61
N LEU A 33 7.49 0.10 5.78
CA LEU A 33 6.40 0.33 6.74
C LEU A 33 5.08 -0.33 6.32
N ASP A 34 4.77 -0.38 5.02
CA ASP A 34 3.61 -1.12 4.51
C ASP A 34 3.78 -2.64 4.72
N MET A 35 4.99 -3.17 4.51
CA MET A 35 5.29 -4.59 4.77
C MET A 35 5.35 -4.95 6.26
N VAL A 36 5.62 -3.97 7.14
CA VAL A 36 5.67 -4.14 8.60
C VAL A 36 4.43 -3.49 9.25
N ARG A 37 3.30 -3.42 8.53
CA ARG A 37 2.05 -2.93 9.13
C ARG A 37 1.77 -3.77 10.38
N PRO A 38 1.64 -3.14 11.57
CA PRO A 38 1.38 -3.90 12.78
C PRO A 38 0.08 -4.68 12.60
N VAL A 39 0.15 -5.99 12.81
CA VAL A 39 -1.06 -6.81 12.99
C VAL A 39 -1.68 -6.31 14.28
N GLN A 40 -2.69 -5.45 14.16
CA GLN A 40 -3.52 -5.07 15.28
C GLN A 40 -4.19 -6.34 15.80
N SER A 41 -3.80 -6.79 17.00
CA SER A 41 -4.43 -7.91 17.67
C SER A 41 -5.76 -7.44 18.26
N PHE A 42 -6.86 -7.96 17.73
CA PHE A 42 -8.19 -7.70 18.26
C PHE A 42 -8.53 -8.65 19.40
N ASP A 43 -9.33 -8.19 20.36
CA ASP A 43 -9.85 -8.99 21.47
C ASP A 43 -11.36 -9.16 21.39
N CYS A 44 -11.91 -9.98 22.29
CA CYS A 44 -13.35 -10.14 22.47
C CYS A 44 -13.93 -9.30 23.60
N SER A 45 -13.22 -8.25 24.05
CA SER A 45 -13.73 -7.29 25.03
C SER A 45 -14.98 -6.62 24.49
N ASP A 46 -15.98 -6.51 25.34
CA ASP A 46 -17.29 -5.99 24.94
C ASP A 46 -17.32 -4.46 24.98
N ARG A 47 -16.93 -3.82 23.87
CA ARG A 47 -16.95 -2.34 23.72
C ARG A 47 -18.12 -1.90 22.86
N SER A 48 -18.61 -0.68 22.94
CA SER A 48 -19.65 -0.22 22.00
C SER A 48 -19.08 0.00 20.59
N CYS A 49 -19.91 0.02 19.53
CA CYS A 49 -19.43 0.35 18.17
C CYS A 49 -18.74 1.72 18.09
N LYS A 50 -19.13 2.68 18.96
CA LYS A 50 -18.50 4.00 19.06
C LYS A 50 -17.09 3.97 19.65
N ALA A 51 -16.73 2.89 20.33
CA ALA A 51 -15.43 2.71 20.96
C ALA A 51 -14.48 1.83 20.13
N LEU A 52 -14.97 1.25 19.02
CA LEU A 52 -14.13 0.48 18.10
C LEU A 52 -13.40 1.44 17.15
N SER A 53 -12.24 1.01 16.70
CA SER A 53 -11.30 1.85 15.94
C SER A 53 -11.30 1.57 14.44
N SER A 54 -11.84 0.42 14.01
CA SER A 54 -11.78 -0.02 12.61
C SER A 54 -12.91 -0.98 12.25
N CYS A 55 -13.18 -1.09 10.95
CA CYS A 55 -14.13 -2.09 10.45
C CYS A 55 -13.59 -3.52 10.66
N GLU A 56 -12.27 -3.73 10.54
CA GLU A 56 -11.63 -5.01 10.81
C GLU A 56 -11.84 -5.47 12.27
N GLU A 57 -11.78 -4.55 13.23
CA GLU A 57 -12.09 -4.85 14.63
C GLU A 57 -13.57 -5.22 14.82
N ALA A 58 -14.49 -4.49 14.16
CA ALA A 58 -15.91 -4.79 14.20
C ALA A 58 -16.23 -6.17 13.61
N CYS A 59 -15.60 -6.49 12.47
CA CYS A 59 -15.69 -7.80 11.83
C CYS A 59 -15.13 -8.92 12.72
N HIS A 60 -14.00 -8.70 13.38
CA HIS A 60 -13.45 -9.67 14.33
C HIS A 60 -14.44 -9.92 15.49
N LYS A 61 -15.02 -8.86 16.05
CA LYS A 61 -15.99 -8.99 17.14
C LYS A 61 -17.28 -9.70 16.70
N LEU A 62 -17.74 -9.50 15.46
CA LEU A 62 -18.89 -10.22 14.91
C LEU A 62 -18.55 -11.70 14.63
N LEU A 63 -17.56 -11.95 13.79
CA LEU A 63 -17.29 -13.28 13.22
C LEU A 63 -16.49 -14.19 14.16
N VAL A 64 -15.49 -13.65 14.86
CA VAL A 64 -14.59 -14.43 15.72
C VAL A 64 -15.14 -14.51 17.14
N CYS A 65 -15.63 -13.39 17.67
CA CYS A 65 -16.15 -13.35 19.04
C CYS A 65 -17.65 -13.65 19.15
N GLY A 66 -18.37 -13.79 18.04
CA GLY A 66 -19.81 -14.12 18.03
C GLY A 66 -20.72 -13.01 18.58
N GLN A 67 -20.25 -11.77 18.60
CA GLN A 67 -21.04 -10.65 19.15
C GLN A 67 -22.05 -10.17 18.12
N ALA A 68 -23.18 -10.88 17.98
CA ALA A 68 -24.22 -10.57 16.99
C ALA A 68 -24.71 -9.11 17.04
N LYS A 69 -24.70 -8.48 18.23
CA LYS A 69 -25.07 -7.06 18.41
C LYS A 69 -24.24 -6.05 17.62
N ARG A 70 -23.14 -6.47 16.98
CA ARG A 70 -22.41 -5.63 16.03
C ARG A 70 -23.23 -5.36 14.78
N ASP A 71 -24.06 -6.30 14.39
CA ASP A 71 -24.96 -6.24 13.24
C ASP A 71 -26.40 -6.27 13.77
N GLY A 72 -26.90 -5.09 14.15
CA GLY A 72 -28.16 -4.97 14.89
C GLY A 72 -29.39 -5.29 14.03
N ASP A 73 -29.32 -5.00 12.74
CA ASP A 73 -30.35 -5.23 11.74
C ASP A 73 -30.13 -6.51 10.91
N ASN A 74 -29.01 -7.21 11.12
CA ASN A 74 -28.66 -8.51 10.53
C ASN A 74 -28.52 -8.45 9.00
N ASP A 75 -27.97 -7.35 8.48
CA ASP A 75 -27.75 -7.14 7.05
C ASP A 75 -26.33 -7.59 6.61
N GLY A 76 -25.52 -8.07 7.57
CA GLY A 76 -24.14 -8.51 7.42
C GLY A 76 -23.09 -7.40 7.55
N ILE A 77 -23.47 -6.15 7.76
CA ILE A 77 -22.56 -5.00 7.92
C ILE A 77 -22.49 -4.63 9.40
N PRO A 78 -21.46 -5.05 10.14
CA PRO A 78 -21.35 -4.68 11.55
C PRO A 78 -20.96 -3.22 11.73
N CYS A 79 -21.52 -2.58 12.75
CA CYS A 79 -21.15 -1.23 13.18
C CYS A 79 -21.01 -0.26 11.99
N GLU A 80 -22.11 0.02 11.27
CA GLU A 80 -22.14 0.79 10.01
C GLU A 80 -21.48 2.19 10.05
N ASN A 81 -21.21 2.74 11.25
CA ASN A 81 -20.39 3.94 11.41
C ASN A 81 -18.90 3.73 11.02
N LEU A 82 -18.43 2.47 11.00
CA LEU A 82 -17.07 2.06 10.65
C LEU A 82 -17.05 1.26 9.34
N CYS A 83 -18.04 0.40 9.12
CA CYS A 83 -18.11 -0.47 7.95
C CYS A 83 -19.08 0.05 6.89
N ARG A 84 -18.69 -0.10 5.61
CA ARG A 84 -19.56 0.19 4.45
C ARG A 84 -19.92 -1.05 3.63
N ARG A 85 -19.47 -2.22 4.06
CA ARG A 85 -19.62 -3.51 3.38
C ARG A 85 -19.61 -4.64 4.40
N ARG A 86 -20.07 -5.81 3.96
CA ARG A 86 -20.03 -7.04 4.75
C ARG A 86 -18.57 -7.45 5.05
N CYS A 87 -18.40 -8.06 6.21
CA CYS A 87 -17.24 -8.87 6.53
C CYS A 87 -17.24 -10.13 5.64
#